data_AF-A0A0F8WVV1-F1
#
_entry.id   AF-A0A0F8WVV1-F1
#
_cell.length_a   1.000
_cell.length_b   1.000
_cell.length_c   1.000
_cell.angle_alpha   90.00
_cell.angle_beta   90.00
_cell.angle_gamma   90.00
#
_symmetry.space_group_name_H-M   'P 1'
#
loop_
_entity.id
_entity.type
_entity.pdbx_description
1 polymer ?
#
loop_
_entity_poly.entity_id
_entity_poly.type
_entity_poly.pdbx_seq_one_letter_code
_entity_poly.pdbx_strand_id
1 'polypeptide(L)'
;MIAASFRLTGMYGERQFGGMDHGWVANFAIRTIMNRPITIFGTDKQVRDILYAKDAARAFELWFKKGKTGIYNIGGGYENSISLKECLRTLSKSIPGREQLI
;
A
#
# COMPACT_ATOMS: atom_id res chain seq x y z
N MET A 1 -30.88 -3.02 -11.88
CA MET A 1 -29.50 -2.50 -11.80
C MET A 1 -28.76 -3.27 -10.71
N ILE A 2 -27.50 -3.66 -10.93
CA ILE A 2 -26.63 -4.23 -9.89
C ILE A 2 -25.60 -3.19 -9.45
N ALA A 3 -25.16 -3.22 -8.19
CA ALA A 3 -24.21 -2.25 -7.64
C ALA A 3 -23.28 -2.88 -6.61
N ALA A 4 -22.02 -2.47 -6.57
CA ALA A 4 -21.05 -2.91 -5.56
C ALA A 4 -20.49 -1.74 -4.75
N SER A 5 -20.28 -1.98 -3.46
CA SER A 5 -19.47 -1.16 -2.58
C SER A 5 -18.16 -1.88 -2.29
N PHE A 6 -17.06 -1.37 -2.81
CA PHE A 6 -15.72 -1.89 -2.54
C PHE A 6 -15.10 -1.13 -1.37
N ARG A 7 -14.71 -1.87 -0.33
CA ARG A 7 -14.00 -1.35 0.83
C ARG A 7 -12.54 -1.76 0.69
N LEU A 8 -11.73 -0.84 0.15
CA LEU A 8 -10.32 -1.07 -0.14
C LEU A 8 -9.48 -0.84 1.12
N THR A 9 -8.49 -1.70 1.36
CA THR A 9 -7.47 -1.47 2.38
C THR A 9 -6.41 -0.48 1.90
N GLY A 10 -5.29 -0.34 2.62
CA GLY A 10 -4.30 0.70 2.33
C GLY A 10 -3.66 0.50 0.96
N MET A 11 -3.97 1.36 -0.01
CA MET A 11 -3.49 1.15 -1.38
C MET A 11 -2.05 1.58 -1.59
N TYR A 12 -1.33 0.83 -2.43
CA TYR A 12 -0.04 1.24 -3.00
C TYR A 12 0.06 0.82 -4.47
N GLY A 13 1.00 1.43 -5.19
CA GLY A 13 1.35 0.99 -6.54
C GLY A 13 1.98 2.10 -7.37
N GLU A 14 2.27 1.77 -8.62
CA GLU A 14 2.82 2.73 -9.57
C GLU A 14 1.88 3.93 -9.72
N ARG A 15 2.47 5.12 -9.93
CA ARG A 15 1.77 6.41 -10.10
C ARG A 15 1.07 6.95 -8.84
N GLN A 16 1.13 6.27 -7.70
CA GLN A 16 0.67 6.85 -6.44
C GLN A 16 1.54 8.03 -6.04
N PHE A 17 0.92 9.16 -5.67
CA PHE A 17 1.63 10.26 -5.05
C PHE A 17 2.05 9.86 -3.63
N GLY A 18 3.34 10.04 -3.31
CA GLY A 18 3.89 9.76 -1.99
C GLY A 18 3.53 10.81 -0.94
N GLY A 19 2.24 11.02 -0.67
CA GLY A 19 1.78 11.83 0.45
C GLY A 19 2.19 11.21 1.78
N MET A 20 2.69 12.01 2.72
CA MET A 20 3.22 11.52 4.00
C MET A 20 2.11 10.92 4.89
N ASP A 21 0.90 11.46 4.78
CA ASP A 21 -0.27 11.21 5.63
C ASP A 21 -1.23 10.14 5.06
N HIS A 22 -1.21 9.88 3.75
CA HIS A 22 -2.15 8.94 3.10
C HIS A 22 -1.51 8.00 2.04
N GLY A 23 -0.23 8.17 1.70
CA GLY A 23 0.48 7.40 0.67
C GLY A 23 1.84 6.90 1.14
N TRP A 24 1.93 6.44 2.39
CA TRP A 24 3.20 6.22 3.08
C TRP A 24 4.14 5.21 2.39
N VAL A 25 3.62 4.15 1.76
CA VAL A 25 4.46 3.17 1.03
C VAL A 25 5.18 3.84 -0.14
N ALA A 26 4.45 4.63 -0.94
CA ALA A 26 5.04 5.41 -2.03
C ALA A 26 5.95 6.52 -1.49
N ASN A 27 5.57 7.20 -0.39
CA ASN A 27 6.41 8.20 0.25
C ASN A 27 7.76 7.62 0.67
N PHE A 28 7.75 6.44 1.30
CA PHE A 28 8.96 5.76 1.76
C PHE A 28 9.82 5.41 0.56
N ALA A 29 9.27 4.69 -0.43
CA ALA A 29 10.02 4.30 -1.63
C ALA A 29 10.64 5.50 -2.35
N ILE A 30 9.88 6.57 -2.57
CA ILE A 30 10.38 7.80 -3.21
C ILE A 30 11.50 8.42 -2.38
N ARG A 31 11.32 8.57 -1.05
CA ARG A 31 12.33 9.18 -0.19
C ARG A 31 13.60 8.34 -0.12
N THR A 32 13.51 7.01 -0.06
CA THR A 32 14.67 6.10 -0.16
C THR A 32 15.43 6.32 -1.46
N ILE A 33 14.73 6.31 -2.61
CA ILE A 33 15.34 6.53 -3.94
C ILE A 33 15.96 7.92 -4.06
N MET A 34 15.37 8.93 -3.42
CA MET A 34 15.87 10.31 -3.45
C MET A 34 16.88 10.63 -2.35
N ASN A 35 17.24 9.67 -1.49
CA ASN A 35 18.08 9.88 -0.30
C ASN A 35 17.56 11.01 0.62
N ARG A 36 16.24 11.06 0.82
CA ARG A 36 15.58 12.04 1.68
C ARG A 36 15.17 11.40 3.01
N PRO A 37 15.17 12.15 4.12
CA PRO A 37 14.77 11.62 5.42
C PRO A 37 13.29 11.20 5.44
N ILE A 38 12.94 10.14 6.18
CA ILE A 38 11.57 9.67 6.37
C ILE A 38 11.08 10.03 7.77
N THR A 39 9.97 10.74 7.85
CA THR A 39 9.32 11.00 9.14
C THR A 39 8.43 9.83 9.53
N ILE A 40 8.65 9.27 10.73
CA ILE A 40 7.77 8.27 11.36
C ILE A 40 7.00 8.93 12.49
N PHE A 41 5.67 8.81 12.47
CA PHE A 41 4.82 9.31 13.54
C PHE A 41 4.57 8.25 14.61
N GLY A 42 5.00 8.52 15.85
CA GLY A 42 4.88 7.58 16.95
C GLY A 42 5.94 6.48 16.89
N THR A 43 5.53 5.22 16.75
CA THR A 43 6.45 4.08 16.62
C THR A 43 6.65 3.67 15.16
N ASP A 44 7.44 2.65 14.88
CA ASP A 44 7.58 2.01 13.57
C ASP A 44 6.76 0.70 13.45
N LYS A 45 5.93 0.41 14.46
CA LYS A 45 5.21 -0.87 14.63
C LYS A 45 3.77 -0.84 14.11
N GLN A 46 3.32 0.25 13.52
CA GLN A 46 1.98 0.34 12.94
C GLN A 46 1.92 -0.62 11.74
N VAL A 47 0.92 -1.50 11.77
CA VAL A 47 0.68 -2.52 10.74
C VAL A 47 -0.50 -2.10 9.88
N ARG A 48 -0.39 -2.31 8.56
CA ARG A 48 -1.48 -2.11 7.61
C ARG A 48 -1.53 -3.26 6.61
N ASP A 49 -2.74 -3.70 6.29
CA ASP A 49 -3.01 -4.48 5.09
C ASP A 49 -2.85 -3.57 3.88
N ILE A 50 -1.89 -3.90 3.01
CA ILE A 50 -1.49 -3.08 1.87
C ILE A 50 -1.95 -3.73 0.56
N LEU A 51 -2.89 -3.08 -0.11
CA LEU A 51 -3.51 -3.54 -1.37
C LEU A 51 -2.78 -2.96 -2.58
N TYR A 52 -2.28 -3.83 -3.45
CA TYR A 52 -1.68 -3.38 -4.69
C TYR A 52 -2.73 -2.86 -5.68
N ALA A 53 -2.48 -1.70 -6.29
CA ALA A 53 -3.44 -1.01 -7.15
C ALA A 53 -3.91 -1.87 -8.34
N LYS A 54 -3.04 -2.73 -8.90
CA LYS A 54 -3.44 -3.65 -9.98
C LYS A 54 -4.39 -4.75 -9.48
N ASP A 55 -4.30 -5.13 -8.22
CA ASP A 55 -5.21 -6.11 -7.62
C ASP A 55 -6.59 -5.51 -7.36
N ALA A 56 -6.63 -4.24 -6.94
CA ALA A 56 -7.89 -3.49 -6.88
C ALA A 56 -8.55 -3.39 -8.27
N ALA A 57 -7.79 -3.02 -9.30
CA ALA A 57 -8.29 -2.94 -10.68
C ALA A 57 -8.82 -4.30 -11.18
N ARG A 58 -8.10 -5.38 -10.89
CA ARG A 58 -8.53 -6.75 -11.19
C ARG A 58 -9.82 -7.13 -10.46
N ALA A 59 -10.00 -6.72 -9.21
CA ALA A 59 -11.25 -6.94 -8.48
C ALA A 59 -12.43 -6.24 -9.15
N PHE A 60 -12.26 -5.00 -9.61
CA PHE A 60 -13.28 -4.26 -10.35
C PHE A 60 -13.62 -4.94 -11.69
N GLU A 61 -12.61 -5.38 -12.44
CA GLU A 61 -12.80 -6.08 -13.71
C GLU A 61 -13.58 -7.39 -13.53
N LEU A 62 -13.21 -8.19 -12.52
CA LEU A 62 -13.90 -9.44 -12.21
C LEU A 62 -15.36 -9.22 -11.82
N TRP A 63 -15.63 -8.19 -11.02
CA TRP A 63 -16.99 -7.84 -10.65
C TRP A 63 -17.78 -7.30 -11.85
N PHE A 64 -17.18 -6.49 -12.71
CA PHE A 64 -17.84 -6.01 -13.92
C PHE A 64 -18.29 -7.17 -14.83
N LYS A 65 -17.45 -8.21 -14.97
CA LYS A 65 -17.76 -9.39 -15.81
C LYS A 65 -18.85 -10.30 -15.24
N LYS A 66 -18.87 -10.52 -13.93
CA LYS A 66 -19.71 -11.58 -13.30
C LYS A 66 -20.14 -11.31 -11.86
N GLY A 67 -20.06 -10.07 -11.42
CA GLY A 67 -20.35 -9.65 -10.05
C GLY A 67 -21.83 -9.72 -9.70
N LYS A 68 -22.11 -9.58 -8.41
CA LYS A 68 -23.46 -9.48 -7.84
C LYS A 68 -23.55 -8.21 -7.00
N THR A 69 -24.77 -7.73 -6.73
CA THR A 69 -24.93 -6.61 -5.80
C THR A 69 -24.37 -6.98 -4.43
N GLY A 70 -23.57 -6.11 -3.81
CA GLY A 70 -23.01 -6.40 -2.50
C GLY A 70 -21.92 -5.47 -2.03
N ILE A 71 -21.38 -5.80 -0.86
CA ILE A 71 -20.25 -5.13 -0.23
C ILE A 71 -19.07 -6.09 -0.23
N TYR A 72 -17.92 -5.62 -0.70
CA TYR A 72 -16.71 -6.42 -0.86
C TYR A 72 -15.55 -5.75 -0.15
N ASN A 73 -14.96 -6.41 0.85
CA ASN A 73 -13.67 -5.99 1.40
C ASN A 73 -12.58 -6.47 0.44
N ILE A 74 -11.79 -5.54 -0.09
CA ILE A 74 -10.68 -5.83 -0.99
C ILE A 74 -9.39 -5.46 -0.26
N GLY A 75 -8.60 -6.50 0.02
CA GLY A 75 -7.39 -6.47 0.82
C GLY A 75 -6.92 -7.91 0.97
N GLY A 76 -5.74 -8.08 1.53
CA GLY A 76 -5.16 -9.41 1.73
C GLY A 76 -5.19 -9.87 3.19
N GLY A 77 -5.75 -9.07 4.10
CA GLY A 77 -5.86 -9.39 5.52
C GLY A 77 -4.51 -9.47 6.22
N TYR A 78 -4.45 -10.28 7.27
CA TYR A 78 -3.26 -10.43 8.11
C TYR A 78 -2.02 -10.89 7.32
N GLU A 79 -2.19 -11.84 6.39
CA GLU A 79 -1.09 -12.39 5.57
C GLU A 79 -0.48 -11.38 4.59
N ASN A 80 -1.19 -10.30 4.27
CA ASN A 80 -0.69 -9.21 3.42
C ASN A 80 -0.44 -7.91 4.20
N SER A 81 -0.42 -8.02 5.53
CA SER A 81 -0.14 -6.91 6.40
C SER A 81 1.37 -6.71 6.57
N ILE A 82 1.79 -5.45 6.60
CA ILE A 82 3.19 -5.07 6.79
C ILE A 82 3.28 -3.90 7.75
N SER A 83 4.29 -3.91 8.63
CA SER A 83 4.64 -2.77 9.47
C SER A 83 5.49 -1.72 8.73
N LEU A 84 5.54 -0.50 9.26
CA LEU A 84 6.45 0.54 8.73
C LEU A 84 7.90 0.05 8.73
N LYS A 85 8.34 -0.58 9.85
CA LYS A 85 9.67 -1.19 9.99
C LYS A 85 9.96 -2.24 8.92
N GLU A 86 9.01 -3.15 8.69
CA GLU A 86 9.17 -4.20 7.68
C GLU A 86 9.23 -3.63 6.26
N CYS A 87 8.43 -2.61 5.97
CA CYS A 87 8.48 -1.91 4.69
C CYS A 87 9.85 -1.28 4.44
N LEU A 88 10.40 -0.55 5.41
CA LEU A 88 11.73 0.06 5.30
C LEU A 88 12.83 -0.99 5.11
N ARG A 89 12.74 -2.12 5.82
CA ARG A 89 13.66 -3.26 5.64
C ARG A 89 13.55 -3.86 4.24
N THR A 90 12.35 -4.00 3.71
CA THR A 90 12.12 -4.49 2.34
C THR A 90 12.70 -3.53 1.32
N LEU A 91 12.46 -2.22 1.45
CA LEU A 91 13.03 -1.20 0.56
C LEU A 91 14.56 -1.19 0.58
N SER A 92 15.18 -1.29 1.77
CA SER A 92 16.64 -1.34 1.91
C SER A 92 17.26 -2.55 1.19
N LYS A 93 16.57 -3.70 1.20
CA LYS A 93 17.00 -4.91 0.46
C LYS A 93 16.81 -4.76 -1.05
N SER A 94 15.71 -4.14 -1.46
CA SER A 94 15.37 -3.95 -2.88
C SER A 94 16.13 -2.82 -3.55
N ILE A 95 16.69 -1.89 -2.78
CA ILE A 95 17.45 -0.73 -3.27
C ILE A 95 18.82 -0.67 -2.55
N PRO A 96 19.76 -1.56 -2.92
CA PRO A 96 21.07 -1.62 -2.28
C PRO A 96 21.83 -0.29 -2.39
N GLY A 97 22.59 0.06 -1.35
CA GLY A 97 23.40 1.29 -1.32
C GLY A 97 22.64 2.56 -0.97
N ARG A 98 21.37 2.45 -0.55
CA ARG A 98 20.58 3.55 0.02
C ARG A 98 20.20 3.22 1.45
N GLU A 99 20.91 3.79 2.42
CA GLU A 99 20.51 3.70 3.82
C GLU A 99 19.39 4.68 4.11
N GLN A 100 18.38 4.22 4.83
CA GLN A 100 17.27 5.08 5.18
C GLN A 100 17.67 6.05 6.29
N LEU A 101 17.67 7.33 5.97
CA LEU A 101 17.63 8.38 6.98
C LEU A 101 16.20 8.43 7.53
N ILE A 102 16.01 8.12 8.81
CA ILE A 102 14.75 8.30 9.54
C ILE A 102 14.86 9.59 10.33
#